data_AF-A0A933NV66-F1
#
_entry.id   AF-A0A933NV66-F1
#
_cell.length_a   1.000
_cell.length_b   1.000
_cell.length_c   1.000
_cell.angle_alpha   90.00
_cell.angle_beta   90.00
_cell.angle_gamma   90.00
#
_symmetry.space_group_name_H-M   'P 1'
#
loop_
_entity.id
_entity.type
_entity.pdbx_description
1 polymer ?
#
loop_
_entity_poly.entity_id
_entity_poly.type
_entity_poly.pdbx_seq_one_letter_code
_entity_poly.pdbx_strand_id
1 'polypeptide(L)'
;MSTDAAAHVAAPEGYTESLRLYVGGALCVVVPLLLWFAPLGIEPRAQHGLAVASFMILAWITEVTDYAVSGLIGCYLFWALGVVPFGVAFRGFATDTAWFLFGAILFGAMAAKTGIGRRIASVVMRRVGTTYPRILLGLILTDFLLTFVVPSGVARVVVMAAIALGVAQAFGVPQGSNVGRAMFLIITYTASIFDKMIIAGAASITARGAIERFGGVEVLWSRWFLAYLPCDILTILIAWRLTLWLYPPEPSSFARGAGRLETGLGEARPWDGASTRAALLTALAIGLWVTDFLHHIPPSIIGIGVGLAAVAPGIGVLTVDEMKRMNYLPVFFVAAAVSMGEVLADTKALDLVTDVVVAWMEPLLLGSVVASTMVLYWTAFVYHFFLASEISMLATSIPVLMTFAKSHAIDPLLVGMIWTFGASGKLFAYQSGVLIVGMSYGYFSGRDLLRLGLLLTLVQGALVLLLVLFYWPLIGLR
;
A
#
# COMPACT_ATOMS: atom_id res chain seq x y z
N MET A 1 19.32 -10.69 36.63
CA MET A 1 18.81 -12.07 36.82
C MET A 1 17.30 -11.94 36.92
N SER A 2 16.44 -12.42 36.04
CA SER A 2 16.45 -13.39 34.92
C SER A 2 15.68 -12.76 33.74
N THR A 3 16.12 -12.78 32.47
CA THR A 3 15.95 -13.85 31.47
C THR A 3 14.69 -14.71 31.66
N ASP A 4 13.55 -14.25 31.14
CA ASP A 4 12.48 -15.05 30.51
C ASP A 4 11.17 -14.24 30.43
N ALA A 5 10.97 -13.53 29.32
CA ALA A 5 9.67 -12.95 28.96
C ALA A 5 9.55 -12.69 27.44
N ALA A 6 10.13 -13.55 26.62
CA ALA A 6 9.91 -13.59 25.18
C ALA A 6 9.43 -14.99 24.77
N ALA A 7 8.42 -15.49 25.46
CA ALA A 7 7.65 -16.62 24.96
C ALA A 7 6.67 -16.07 23.92
N HIS A 8 7.01 -16.25 22.65
CA HIS A 8 6.03 -16.20 21.57
C HIS A 8 4.88 -17.13 21.95
N VAL A 9 3.71 -16.56 22.25
CA VAL A 9 2.47 -17.33 22.34
C VAL A 9 2.12 -17.72 20.91
N ALA A 10 2.64 -18.86 20.46
CA ALA A 10 2.16 -19.53 19.26
C ALA A 10 0.68 -19.84 19.49
N ALA A 11 -0.18 -19.31 18.62
CA ALA A 11 -1.57 -19.69 18.59
C ALA A 11 -1.68 -21.20 18.32
N PRO A 12 -2.67 -21.92 18.88
CA PRO A 12 -2.85 -23.34 18.58
C PRO A 12 -3.14 -23.50 17.09
N GLU A 13 -2.26 -24.22 16.38
CA GLU A 13 -2.37 -24.52 14.95
C GLU A 13 -3.70 -25.21 14.66
N GLY A 14 -4.59 -24.53 13.92
CA GLY A 14 -5.85 -25.09 13.49
C GLY A 14 -5.67 -25.99 12.27
N TYR A 15 -6.48 -27.04 12.12
CA TYR A 15 -6.51 -27.92 10.94
C TYR A 15 -6.62 -27.18 9.59
N THR A 16 -7.20 -25.98 9.56
CA THR A 16 -7.27 -25.13 8.35
C THR A 16 -5.95 -24.44 8.01
N GLU A 17 -5.08 -24.22 8.99
CA GLU A 17 -3.75 -23.66 8.82
C GLU A 17 -2.80 -24.68 8.19
N SER A 18 -2.88 -25.94 8.63
CA SER A 18 -2.09 -27.03 8.03
C SER A 18 -2.49 -27.30 6.57
N LEU A 19 -3.78 -27.35 6.23
CA LEU A 19 -4.22 -27.54 4.84
C LEU A 19 -3.77 -26.39 3.92
N ARG A 20 -3.85 -25.14 4.38
CA ARG A 20 -3.36 -23.97 3.62
C ARG A 20 -1.85 -24.10 3.33
N LEU A 21 -1.07 -24.52 4.31
CA LEU A 21 0.37 -24.70 4.16
C LEU A 21 0.70 -25.85 3.20
N TYR A 22 0.02 -26.99 3.29
CA TYR A 22 0.23 -28.12 2.39
C TYR A 22 -0.18 -27.82 0.95
N VAL A 23 -1.39 -27.29 0.74
CA VAL A 23 -1.89 -26.92 -0.60
C VAL A 23 -1.06 -25.77 -1.16
N GLY A 24 -0.77 -24.76 -0.35
CA GLY A 24 0.05 -23.61 -0.76
C GLY A 24 1.46 -24.03 -1.14
N GLY A 25 2.10 -24.88 -0.33
CA GLY A 25 3.42 -25.44 -0.63
C GLY A 25 3.43 -26.25 -1.91
N ALA A 26 2.42 -27.10 -2.15
CA ALA A 26 2.29 -27.85 -3.40
C ALA A 26 2.12 -26.91 -4.61
N LEU A 27 1.24 -25.91 -4.52
CA LEU A 27 1.02 -24.94 -5.59
C LEU A 27 2.28 -24.13 -5.92
N CYS A 28 3.04 -23.73 -4.90
CA CYS A 28 4.31 -23.01 -5.05
C CYS A 28 5.39 -23.83 -5.78
N VAL A 29 5.23 -25.15 -5.92
CA VAL A 29 6.17 -25.99 -6.68
C VAL A 29 5.57 -26.38 -8.03
N VAL A 30 4.32 -26.86 -8.04
CA VAL A 30 3.69 -27.41 -9.24
C VAL A 30 3.46 -26.35 -10.31
N VAL A 31 2.91 -25.18 -9.95
CA VAL A 31 2.58 -24.14 -10.94
C VAL A 31 3.83 -23.57 -11.63
N PRO A 32 4.90 -23.19 -10.90
CA PRO A 32 6.15 -22.77 -11.54
C PRO A 32 6.76 -23.85 -12.44
N LEU A 33 6.78 -25.12 -12.02
CA LEU A 33 7.33 -26.19 -12.85
C LEU A 33 6.51 -26.41 -14.12
N LEU A 34 5.19 -26.37 -14.04
CA LEU A 34 4.32 -26.44 -15.22
C LEU A 34 4.60 -25.28 -16.16
N LEU A 35 4.67 -24.05 -15.66
CA LEU A 35 5.00 -22.88 -16.49
C LEU A 35 6.41 -22.97 -17.07
N TRP A 36 7.37 -23.53 -16.34
CA TRP A 36 8.75 -23.67 -16.79
C TRP A 36 8.88 -24.63 -17.98
N PHE A 37 8.22 -25.80 -17.90
CA PHE A 37 8.35 -26.85 -18.91
C PHE A 37 7.25 -26.86 -19.98
N ALA A 38 6.22 -26.01 -19.86
CA ALA A 38 5.14 -25.96 -20.83
C ALA A 38 5.64 -25.52 -22.22
N PRO A 39 5.24 -26.19 -23.32
CA PRO A 39 5.62 -25.81 -24.66
C PRO A 39 4.75 -24.65 -25.18
N LEU A 40 4.90 -23.46 -24.59
CA LEU A 40 4.06 -22.28 -24.87
C LEU A 40 4.47 -21.53 -26.15
N GLY A 41 5.65 -21.81 -26.70
CA GLY A 41 6.15 -21.13 -27.92
C GLY A 41 6.51 -19.66 -27.71
N ILE A 42 6.67 -19.22 -26.46
CA ILE A 42 7.13 -17.88 -26.10
C ILE A 42 8.64 -17.87 -25.82
N GLU A 43 9.24 -16.68 -25.77
CA GLU A 43 10.67 -16.51 -25.48
C GLU A 43 11.04 -17.19 -24.13
N PRO A 44 12.04 -18.09 -24.09
CA PRO A 44 12.35 -18.87 -22.88
C PRO A 44 12.64 -18.02 -21.63
N ARG A 45 13.34 -16.88 -21.79
CA ARG A 45 13.64 -15.99 -20.67
C ARG A 45 12.36 -15.37 -20.09
N ALA A 46 11.40 -15.01 -20.93
CA ALA A 46 10.11 -14.49 -20.50
C ALA A 46 9.31 -15.55 -19.75
N GLN A 47 9.25 -16.77 -20.30
CA GLN A 47 8.56 -17.91 -19.70
C GLN A 47 9.12 -18.29 -18.32
N HIS A 48 10.45 -18.44 -18.22
CA HIS A 48 11.12 -18.75 -16.96
C HIS A 48 10.97 -17.62 -15.94
N GLY A 49 10.94 -16.35 -16.40
CA GLY A 49 10.60 -15.20 -15.56
C GLY A 49 9.21 -15.31 -14.96
N LEU A 50 8.19 -15.63 -15.77
CA LEU A 50 6.82 -15.86 -15.31
C LEU A 50 6.72 -17.05 -14.35
N ALA A 51 7.46 -18.13 -14.60
CA ALA A 51 7.49 -19.29 -13.73
C ALA A 51 7.97 -18.94 -12.31
N VAL A 52 9.11 -18.25 -12.17
CA VAL A 52 9.62 -17.84 -10.85
C VAL A 52 8.75 -16.76 -10.21
N ALA A 53 8.21 -15.82 -10.98
CA ALA A 53 7.25 -14.84 -10.45
C ALA A 53 5.97 -15.51 -9.91
N SER A 54 5.48 -16.56 -10.58
CA SER A 54 4.32 -17.31 -10.11
C SER A 54 4.56 -17.98 -8.75
N PHE A 55 5.79 -18.46 -8.48
CA PHE A 55 6.19 -18.95 -7.16
C PHE A 55 6.04 -17.84 -6.11
N MET A 56 6.61 -16.65 -6.36
CA MET A 56 6.59 -15.53 -5.42
C MET A 56 5.15 -15.12 -5.10
N ILE A 57 4.33 -14.94 -6.13
CA ILE A 57 2.91 -14.57 -6.01
C ILE A 57 2.15 -15.62 -5.21
N LEU A 58 2.28 -16.90 -5.56
CA LEU A 58 1.60 -17.99 -4.85
C LEU A 58 2.06 -18.08 -3.40
N ALA A 59 3.35 -17.90 -3.11
CA ALA A 59 3.87 -17.91 -1.75
C ALA A 59 3.29 -16.75 -0.92
N TRP A 60 3.15 -15.56 -1.49
CA TRP A 60 2.54 -14.40 -0.83
C TRP A 60 1.03 -14.52 -0.63
N ILE A 61 0.31 -15.11 -1.59
CA ILE A 61 -1.13 -15.36 -1.48
C ILE A 61 -1.41 -16.44 -0.42
N THR A 62 -0.64 -17.52 -0.47
CA THR A 62 -0.84 -18.69 0.40
C THR A 62 -0.21 -18.51 1.76
N GLU A 63 0.65 -17.50 1.96
CA GLU A 63 1.42 -17.26 3.19
C GLU A 63 2.13 -18.55 3.68
N VAL A 64 2.67 -19.34 2.76
CA VAL A 64 3.38 -20.59 3.09
C VAL A 64 4.64 -20.35 3.92
N THR A 65 5.22 -19.15 3.80
CA THR A 65 6.34 -18.66 4.59
C THR A 65 6.27 -17.13 4.68
N ASP A 66 7.20 -16.52 5.40
CA ASP A 66 7.29 -15.06 5.51
C ASP A 66 7.47 -14.40 4.13
N TYR A 67 6.80 -13.26 3.93
CA TYR A 67 6.79 -12.53 2.67
C TYR A 67 8.19 -12.13 2.17
N ALA A 68 9.09 -11.77 3.09
CA ALA A 68 10.45 -11.41 2.75
C ALA A 68 11.27 -12.63 2.36
N VAL A 69 11.08 -13.75 3.07
CA VAL A 69 11.79 -15.00 2.80
C VAL A 69 11.41 -15.55 1.43
N SER A 70 10.12 -15.64 1.11
CA SER A 70 9.68 -16.08 -0.23
C SER A 70 10.14 -15.12 -1.33
N GLY A 71 10.14 -13.82 -1.06
CA GLY A 71 10.65 -12.81 -1.98
C GLY A 71 12.16 -12.98 -2.28
N LEU A 72 12.97 -13.17 -1.24
CA LEU A 72 14.41 -13.40 -1.35
C LEU A 72 14.73 -14.72 -2.06
N ILE A 73 13.96 -15.78 -1.80
CA ILE A 73 14.06 -17.05 -2.53
C ILE A 73 13.77 -16.80 -4.02
N GLY A 74 12.72 -16.06 -4.35
CA GLY A 74 12.41 -15.70 -5.75
C GLY A 74 13.54 -14.94 -6.45
N CYS A 75 14.09 -13.91 -5.79
CA CYS A 75 15.24 -13.15 -6.29
C CYS A 75 16.46 -14.07 -6.52
N TYR A 76 16.74 -14.97 -5.57
CA TYR A 76 17.79 -15.96 -5.72
C TYR A 76 17.53 -16.90 -6.89
N LEU A 77 16.30 -17.42 -7.05
CA LEU A 77 15.93 -18.34 -8.13
C LEU A 77 16.03 -17.69 -9.51
N PHE A 78 15.66 -16.42 -9.67
CA PHE A 78 15.86 -15.69 -10.93
C PHE A 78 17.33 -15.72 -11.39
N TRP A 79 18.26 -15.58 -10.46
CA TRP A 79 19.69 -15.66 -10.75
C TRP A 79 20.19 -17.10 -10.88
N ALA A 80 19.88 -17.97 -9.91
CA ALA A 80 20.41 -19.32 -9.81
C ALA A 80 19.97 -20.21 -10.97
N LEU A 81 18.76 -19.99 -11.51
CA LEU A 81 18.24 -20.69 -12.68
C LEU A 81 18.62 -20.01 -14.01
N GLY A 82 19.43 -18.94 -13.98
CA GLY A 82 19.95 -18.27 -15.17
C GLY A 82 18.93 -17.42 -15.94
N VAL A 83 17.82 -17.00 -15.31
CA VAL A 83 16.79 -16.16 -15.96
C VAL A 83 17.37 -14.77 -16.26
N VAL A 84 18.04 -14.19 -15.26
CA VAL A 84 18.70 -12.88 -15.37
C VAL A 84 19.99 -12.82 -14.50
N PRO A 85 20.92 -11.88 -14.76
CA PRO A 85 22.06 -11.64 -13.88
C PRO A 85 21.65 -11.16 -12.48
N PHE A 86 22.53 -11.36 -11.49
CA PHE A 86 22.28 -10.99 -10.08
C PHE A 86 21.85 -9.53 -9.91
N GLY A 87 22.49 -8.60 -10.63
CA GLY A 87 22.17 -7.17 -10.54
C GLY A 87 20.75 -6.82 -11.02
N VAL A 88 20.15 -7.64 -11.90
CA VAL A 88 18.74 -7.49 -12.31
C VAL A 88 17.83 -8.16 -11.28
N ALA A 89 18.18 -9.38 -10.86
CA ALA A 89 17.40 -10.15 -9.89
C ALA A 89 17.24 -9.47 -8.52
N PHE A 90 18.19 -8.61 -8.12
CA PHE A 90 18.16 -7.84 -6.88
C PHE A 90 18.04 -6.33 -7.10
N ARG A 91 17.69 -5.88 -8.32
CA ARG A 91 17.65 -4.44 -8.66
C ARG A 91 16.72 -3.64 -7.75
N GLY A 92 15.63 -4.24 -7.29
CA GLY A 92 14.67 -3.60 -6.37
C GLY A 92 15.29 -3.15 -5.04
N PHE A 93 16.39 -3.76 -4.59
CA PHE A 93 17.11 -3.33 -3.38
C PHE A 93 17.85 -2.01 -3.56
N ALA A 94 18.10 -1.59 -4.79
CA ALA A 94 18.69 -0.29 -5.13
C ALA A 94 17.62 0.78 -5.41
N THR A 95 16.32 0.45 -5.28
CA THR A 95 15.23 1.41 -5.45
C THR A 95 14.93 2.12 -4.13
N ASP A 96 14.54 3.38 -4.23
CA ASP A 96 14.21 4.24 -3.10
C ASP A 96 12.99 3.76 -2.28
N THR A 97 12.12 2.95 -2.89
CA THR A 97 10.86 2.48 -2.30
C THR A 97 11.10 1.58 -1.07
N ALA A 98 12.01 0.62 -1.16
CA ALA A 98 12.34 -0.25 -0.04
C ALA A 98 13.00 0.53 1.11
N TRP A 99 13.91 1.45 0.75
CA TRP A 99 14.60 2.29 1.73
C TRP A 99 13.66 3.31 2.38
N PHE A 100 12.61 3.74 1.70
CA PHE A 100 11.60 4.60 2.33
C PHE A 100 10.92 3.90 3.51
N LEU A 101 10.63 2.60 3.38
CA LEU A 101 10.09 1.79 4.46
C LEU A 101 11.10 1.63 5.61
N PHE A 102 12.40 1.58 5.32
CA PHE A 102 13.42 1.64 6.36
C PHE A 102 13.34 2.96 7.16
N GLY A 103 13.23 4.11 6.47
CA GLY A 103 13.01 5.41 7.11
C GLY A 103 11.71 5.47 7.93
N ALA A 104 10.63 4.87 7.42
CA ALA A 104 9.34 4.75 8.11
C ALA A 104 9.44 4.00 9.45
N ILE A 105 10.16 2.88 9.47
CA ILE A 105 10.40 2.07 10.68
C ILE A 105 11.14 2.92 11.73
N LEU A 106 12.19 3.64 11.31
CA LEU A 106 12.93 4.55 12.20
C LEU A 106 12.03 5.66 12.74
N PHE A 107 11.22 6.27 11.88
CA PHE A 107 10.29 7.34 12.28
C PHE A 107 9.25 6.85 13.29
N GLY A 108 8.66 5.67 13.05
CA GLY A 108 7.71 5.04 13.96
C GLY A 108 8.34 4.74 15.32
N ALA A 109 9.56 4.21 15.34
CA ALA A 109 10.30 3.94 16.58
C ALA A 109 10.63 5.23 17.34
N MET A 110 11.06 6.29 16.64
CA MET A 110 11.27 7.62 17.22
C MET A 110 9.98 8.13 17.88
N ALA A 111 8.85 8.02 17.17
CA ALA A 111 7.58 8.51 17.65
C ALA A 111 7.10 7.76 18.91
N ALA A 112 7.28 6.44 18.92
CA ALA A 112 6.96 5.58 20.06
C ALA A 112 7.85 5.88 21.27
N LYS A 113 9.16 6.04 21.07
CA LYS A 113 10.13 6.32 22.15
C LYS A 113 9.90 7.67 22.82
N THR A 114 9.67 8.72 22.02
CA THR A 114 9.59 10.10 22.52
C THR A 114 8.19 10.52 22.98
N GLY A 115 7.17 9.71 22.69
CA GLY A 115 5.78 10.00 23.03
C GLY A 115 5.17 11.16 22.23
N ILE A 116 5.83 11.66 21.19
CA ILE A 116 5.30 12.70 20.30
C ILE A 116 3.99 12.24 19.63
N GLY A 117 3.90 10.96 19.25
CA GLY A 117 2.68 10.36 18.72
C GLY A 117 1.51 10.49 19.71
N ARG A 118 1.75 10.28 21.00
CA ARG A 118 0.74 10.44 22.07
C ARG A 118 0.29 11.90 22.23
N ARG A 119 1.20 12.87 22.02
CA ARG A 119 0.84 14.30 22.02
C ARG A 119 -0.09 14.64 20.85
N ILE A 120 0.27 14.21 19.64
CA ILE A 120 -0.53 14.49 18.44
C ILE A 120 -1.90 13.82 18.58
N ALA A 121 -1.92 12.56 19.03
CA ALA A 121 -3.14 11.85 19.38
C ALA A 121 -4.01 12.67 20.35
N SER A 122 -3.45 13.21 21.43
CA SER A 122 -4.23 13.98 22.40
C SER A 122 -4.90 15.23 21.80
N VAL A 123 -4.24 15.91 20.87
CA VAL A 123 -4.78 17.08 20.17
C VAL A 123 -5.93 16.68 19.24
N VAL A 124 -5.73 15.61 18.46
CA VAL A 124 -6.77 15.07 17.55
C VAL A 124 -7.99 14.63 18.35
N MET A 125 -7.77 13.88 19.43
CA MET A 125 -8.83 13.36 20.31
C MET A 125 -9.65 14.46 20.99
N ARG A 126 -9.02 15.56 21.40
CA ARG A 126 -9.72 16.73 21.98
C ARG A 126 -10.70 17.38 21.00
N ARG A 127 -10.48 17.25 19.68
CA ARG A 127 -11.36 17.84 18.66
C ARG A 127 -12.43 16.88 18.17
N VAL A 128 -12.08 15.61 17.94
CA VAL A 128 -13.00 14.64 17.32
C VAL A 128 -13.80 13.84 18.35
N GLY A 129 -13.31 13.77 19.59
CA GLY A 129 -13.94 13.03 20.69
C GLY A 129 -13.36 11.64 20.89
N THR A 130 -13.89 10.96 21.90
CA THR A 130 -13.27 9.80 22.56
C THR A 130 -14.05 8.50 22.39
N THR A 131 -14.84 8.38 21.32
CA THR A 131 -15.56 7.13 21.02
C THR A 131 -14.93 6.44 19.83
N TYR A 132 -14.97 5.10 19.81
CA TYR A 132 -14.34 4.30 18.75
C TYR A 132 -14.73 4.73 17.31
N PRO A 133 -16.02 4.94 16.98
CA PRO A 133 -16.40 5.47 15.65
C PRO A 133 -15.84 6.85 15.35
N ARG A 134 -15.80 7.75 16.35
CA ARG A 134 -15.27 9.10 16.20
C ARG A 134 -13.76 9.09 16.01
N ILE A 135 -13.04 8.19 16.67
CA ILE A 135 -11.59 8.00 16.45
C ILE A 135 -11.31 7.65 15.01
N LEU A 136 -11.97 6.61 14.48
CA LEU A 136 -11.74 6.20 13.10
C LEU A 136 -12.08 7.34 12.13
N LEU A 137 -13.18 8.05 12.36
CA LEU A 137 -13.54 9.23 11.56
C LEU A 137 -12.50 10.34 11.66
N GLY A 138 -11.95 10.58 12.85
CA GLY A 138 -10.91 11.57 13.07
C GLY A 138 -9.62 11.23 12.35
N LEU A 139 -9.23 9.95 12.33
CA LEU A 139 -8.09 9.47 11.56
C LEU A 139 -8.33 9.66 10.06
N ILE A 140 -9.50 9.31 9.55
CA ILE A 140 -9.89 9.51 8.14
C ILE A 140 -9.79 10.98 7.76
N LEU A 141 -10.42 11.88 8.53
CA LEU A 141 -10.43 13.31 8.24
C LEU A 141 -9.03 13.92 8.32
N THR A 142 -8.23 13.47 9.29
CA THR A 142 -6.84 13.91 9.43
C THR A 142 -6.03 13.49 8.20
N ASP A 143 -6.13 12.23 7.76
CA ASP A 143 -5.43 11.74 6.57
C ASP A 143 -5.90 12.44 5.28
N PHE A 144 -7.20 12.69 5.14
CA PHE A 144 -7.75 13.47 4.02
C PHE A 144 -7.11 14.86 3.93
N LEU A 145 -7.06 15.59 5.05
CA LEU A 145 -6.41 16.90 5.11
C LEU A 145 -4.91 16.80 4.84
N LEU A 146 -4.24 15.76 5.36
CA LEU A 146 -2.83 15.51 5.07
C LEU A 146 -2.57 15.23 3.60
N THR A 147 -3.53 14.71 2.83
CA THR A 147 -3.36 14.43 1.40
C THR A 147 -3.00 15.69 0.60
N PHE A 148 -3.52 16.85 0.98
CA PHE A 148 -3.21 18.13 0.32
C PHE A 148 -1.82 18.69 0.68
N VAL A 149 -1.18 18.12 1.70
CA VAL A 149 0.05 18.62 2.32
C VAL A 149 1.20 17.66 2.05
N VAL A 150 0.95 16.36 2.18
CA VAL A 150 1.93 15.29 2.04
C VAL A 150 1.56 14.45 0.82
N PRO A 151 2.27 14.61 -0.31
CA PRO A 151 1.90 14.02 -1.59
C PRO A 151 2.07 12.50 -1.66
N SER A 152 2.83 11.90 -0.73
CA SER A 152 3.10 10.47 -0.70
C SER A 152 2.19 9.72 0.28
N GLY A 153 1.42 8.75 -0.21
CA GLY A 153 0.59 7.88 0.62
C GLY A 153 1.39 7.10 1.67
N VAL A 154 2.59 6.64 1.31
CA VAL A 154 3.48 5.97 2.28
C VAL A 154 3.91 6.94 3.38
N ALA A 155 4.32 8.17 3.04
CA ALA A 155 4.66 9.21 4.02
C ALA A 155 3.48 9.49 4.98
N ARG A 156 2.27 9.56 4.43
CA ARG A 156 1.05 9.78 5.21
C ARG A 156 0.78 8.64 6.18
N VAL A 157 0.90 7.37 5.75
CA VAL A 157 0.77 6.23 6.68
C VAL A 157 1.76 6.33 7.82
N VAL A 158 3.01 6.75 7.59
CA VAL A 158 4.01 6.90 8.67
C VAL A 158 3.56 7.94 9.70
N VAL A 159 3.10 9.11 9.24
CA VAL A 159 2.60 10.16 10.13
C VAL A 159 1.34 9.71 10.86
N MET A 160 0.39 9.13 10.14
CA MET A 160 -0.88 8.64 10.69
C MET A 160 -0.68 7.48 11.67
N ALA A 161 0.29 6.61 11.42
CA ALA A 161 0.64 5.52 12.31
C ALA A 161 1.25 6.02 13.62
N ALA A 162 2.08 7.08 13.58
CA ALA A 162 2.56 7.72 14.81
C ALA A 162 1.39 8.24 15.67
N ILE A 163 0.35 8.81 15.04
CA ILE A 163 -0.87 9.24 15.72
C ILE A 163 -1.63 8.03 16.26
N ALA A 164 -1.85 7.00 15.44
CA ALA A 164 -2.57 5.78 15.83
C ALA A 164 -1.87 5.04 16.97
N LEU A 165 -0.54 4.93 16.97
CA LEU A 165 0.26 4.40 18.07
C LEU A 165 0.05 5.23 19.34
N GLY A 166 0.06 6.56 19.21
CA GLY A 166 -0.22 7.47 20.33
C GLY A 166 -1.60 7.25 20.95
N VAL A 167 -2.63 7.09 20.11
CA VAL A 167 -4.00 6.76 20.52
C VAL A 167 -4.02 5.38 21.19
N ALA A 168 -3.39 4.37 20.58
CA ALA A 168 -3.36 3.02 21.11
C ALA A 168 -2.69 2.96 22.49
N GLN A 169 -1.56 3.65 22.67
CA GLN A 169 -0.87 3.75 23.96
C GLN A 169 -1.67 4.54 24.99
N ALA A 170 -2.30 5.65 24.60
CA ALA A 170 -3.12 6.47 25.50
C ALA A 170 -4.28 5.66 26.09
N PHE A 171 -4.89 4.78 25.29
CA PHE A 171 -6.05 4.00 25.68
C PHE A 171 -5.75 2.55 26.05
N GLY A 172 -4.47 2.15 26.08
CA GLY A 172 -4.07 0.79 26.39
C GLY A 172 -4.63 -0.24 25.41
N VAL A 173 -4.80 0.13 24.14
CA VAL A 173 -5.27 -0.74 23.06
C VAL A 173 -4.16 -1.74 22.73
N PRO A 174 -4.34 -3.04 23.03
CA PRO A 174 -3.30 -4.02 22.78
C PRO A 174 -3.17 -4.29 21.28
N GLN A 175 -1.96 -4.68 20.88
CA GLN A 175 -1.70 -5.18 19.53
C GLN A 175 -2.57 -6.42 19.28
N GLY A 176 -3.21 -6.51 18.12
CA GLY A 176 -4.14 -7.59 17.77
C GLY A 176 -5.59 -7.42 18.24
N SER A 177 -5.93 -6.36 18.99
CA SER A 177 -7.33 -5.99 19.25
C SER A 177 -8.01 -5.48 17.97
N ASN A 178 -9.33 -5.62 17.90
CA ASN A 178 -10.17 -5.11 16.82
C ASN A 178 -10.08 -3.58 16.69
N VAL A 179 -9.98 -2.86 17.80
CA VAL A 179 -9.79 -1.40 17.77
C VAL A 179 -8.44 -1.05 17.12
N GLY A 180 -7.37 -1.72 17.52
CA GLY A 180 -6.04 -1.52 16.94
C GLY A 180 -6.01 -1.91 15.46
N ARG A 181 -6.55 -3.09 15.10
CA ARG A 181 -6.72 -3.54 13.70
C ARG A 181 -7.43 -2.49 12.87
N ALA A 182 -8.58 -2.00 13.34
CA ALA A 182 -9.39 -1.01 12.65
C ALA A 182 -8.65 0.32 12.44
N MET A 183 -7.96 0.81 13.46
CA MET A 183 -7.19 2.06 13.35
C MET A 183 -6.09 1.95 12.29
N PHE A 184 -5.35 0.85 12.27
CA PHE A 184 -4.25 0.69 11.31
C PHE A 184 -4.76 0.31 9.90
N LEU A 185 -5.84 -0.46 9.77
CA LEU A 185 -6.47 -0.71 8.49
C LEU A 185 -7.03 0.57 7.89
N ILE A 186 -7.74 1.39 8.68
CA ILE A 186 -8.38 2.58 8.14
C ILE A 186 -7.36 3.59 7.64
N ILE A 187 -6.30 3.89 8.41
CA ILE A 187 -5.25 4.84 7.97
C ILE A 187 -4.51 4.34 6.73
N THR A 188 -4.39 3.01 6.59
CA THR A 188 -3.67 2.39 5.48
C THR A 188 -4.50 2.47 4.20
N TYR A 189 -5.79 2.12 4.27
CA TYR A 189 -6.70 2.21 3.12
C TYR A 189 -7.06 3.65 2.77
N THR A 190 -7.23 4.55 3.74
CA THR A 190 -7.49 5.98 3.45
C THR A 190 -6.31 6.59 2.73
N ALA A 191 -5.08 6.30 3.18
CA ALA A 191 -3.90 6.83 2.53
C ALA A 191 -3.81 6.34 1.09
N SER A 192 -4.03 5.03 0.86
CA SER A 192 -4.01 4.45 -0.48
C SER A 192 -5.15 4.95 -1.38
N ILE A 193 -6.34 5.21 -0.82
CA ILE A 193 -7.47 5.72 -1.59
C ILE A 193 -7.19 7.16 -2.00
N PHE A 194 -6.87 8.04 -1.07
CA PHE A 194 -6.66 9.46 -1.37
C PHE A 194 -5.43 9.74 -2.24
N ASP A 195 -4.43 8.84 -2.26
CA ASP A 195 -3.20 9.02 -3.05
C ASP A 195 -3.45 9.12 -4.56
N LYS A 196 -4.54 8.50 -5.02
CA LYS A 196 -4.91 8.49 -6.43
C LYS A 196 -5.75 9.70 -6.83
N MET A 197 -6.52 10.28 -5.90
CA MET A 197 -7.43 11.40 -6.16
C MET A 197 -6.67 12.69 -6.44
N ILE A 198 -5.56 12.92 -5.74
CA ILE A 198 -4.68 14.06 -6.02
C ILE A 198 -3.54 13.56 -6.90
N ILE A 199 -3.31 14.23 -8.03
CA ILE A 199 -2.11 13.99 -8.85
C ILE A 199 -0.91 14.59 -8.14
N ALA A 200 -0.39 13.81 -7.20
CA ALA A 200 0.70 14.17 -6.30
C ALA A 200 1.49 12.91 -5.91
N GLY A 201 0.80 11.76 -5.78
CA GLY A 201 1.41 10.46 -5.61
C GLY A 201 2.11 9.95 -6.88
N ALA A 202 3.15 9.14 -6.70
CA ALA A 202 3.93 8.59 -7.81
C ALA A 202 3.07 7.80 -8.81
N ALA A 203 2.05 7.08 -8.34
CA ALA A 203 1.13 6.33 -9.19
C ALA A 203 0.27 7.24 -10.09
N SER A 204 -0.36 8.27 -9.50
CA SER A 204 -1.20 9.21 -10.24
C SER A 204 -0.38 10.12 -11.18
N ILE A 205 0.84 10.50 -10.81
CA ILE A 205 1.79 11.20 -11.69
C ILE A 205 2.22 10.29 -12.86
N THR A 206 2.54 9.03 -12.59
CA THR A 206 2.90 8.05 -13.63
C THR A 206 1.77 7.86 -14.61
N ALA A 207 0.54 7.66 -14.10
CA ALA A 207 -0.63 7.53 -14.93
C ALA A 207 -0.87 8.78 -15.79
N ARG A 208 -0.87 9.96 -15.18
CA ARG A 208 -1.01 11.23 -15.88
C ARG A 208 -0.01 11.37 -17.02
N GLY A 209 1.28 11.23 -16.72
CA GLY A 209 2.34 11.42 -17.71
C GLY A 209 2.27 10.41 -18.85
N ALA A 210 1.90 9.16 -18.56
CA ALA A 210 1.70 8.14 -19.57
C ALA A 210 0.46 8.43 -20.45
N ILE A 211 -0.66 8.85 -19.85
CA ILE A 211 -1.87 9.24 -20.59
C ILE A 211 -1.58 10.44 -21.50
N GLU A 212 -0.90 11.48 -21.01
CA GLU A 212 -0.56 12.66 -21.83
C GLU A 212 0.38 12.28 -22.98
N ARG A 213 1.47 11.58 -22.68
CA ARG A 213 2.50 11.23 -23.66
C ARG A 213 1.98 10.28 -24.74
N PHE A 214 1.31 9.21 -24.34
CA PHE A 214 0.91 8.15 -25.27
C PHE A 214 -0.51 8.35 -25.79
N GLY A 215 -1.42 8.94 -25.01
CA GLY A 215 -2.79 9.24 -25.42
C GLY A 215 -2.89 10.50 -26.28
N GLY A 216 -1.93 11.43 -26.18
CA GLY A 216 -1.96 12.70 -26.93
C GLY A 216 -3.07 13.63 -26.46
N VAL A 217 -3.51 13.48 -25.21
CA VAL A 217 -4.59 14.27 -24.58
C VAL A 217 -4.06 14.97 -23.34
N GLU A 218 -4.60 16.14 -23.02
CA GLU A 218 -4.22 16.85 -21.80
C GLU A 218 -4.97 16.28 -20.58
N VAL A 219 -4.24 16.06 -19.47
CA VAL A 219 -4.82 15.60 -18.20
C VAL A 219 -4.81 16.76 -17.21
N LEU A 220 -5.92 17.49 -17.15
CA LEU A 220 -6.07 18.60 -16.20
C LEU A 220 -6.21 18.08 -14.75
N TRP A 221 -5.42 18.63 -13.84
CA TRP A 221 -5.45 18.28 -12.42
C TRP A 221 -6.84 18.43 -11.80
N SER A 222 -7.53 19.54 -12.11
CA SER A 222 -8.86 19.84 -11.59
C SER A 222 -9.90 18.82 -12.05
N ARG A 223 -9.83 18.40 -13.32
CA ARG A 223 -10.75 17.43 -13.91
C ARG A 223 -10.53 16.04 -13.32
N TRP A 224 -9.27 15.64 -13.12
CA TRP A 224 -8.93 14.39 -12.44
C TRP A 224 -9.45 14.37 -11.00
N PHE A 225 -9.17 15.43 -10.24
CA PHE A 225 -9.62 15.58 -8.86
C PHE A 225 -11.14 15.51 -8.77
N LEU A 226 -11.86 16.28 -9.60
CA LEU A 226 -13.32 16.28 -9.61
C LEU A 226 -13.88 14.90 -9.99
N ALA A 227 -13.28 14.19 -10.92
CA ALA A 227 -13.72 12.86 -11.33
C ALA A 227 -13.60 11.82 -10.21
N TYR A 228 -12.53 11.88 -9.40
CA TYR A 228 -12.21 10.89 -8.38
C TYR A 228 -12.83 11.23 -7.01
N LEU A 229 -12.99 12.51 -6.69
CA LEU A 229 -13.44 12.99 -5.38
C LEU A 229 -14.75 12.35 -4.89
N PRO A 230 -15.84 12.26 -5.69
CA PRO A 230 -17.07 11.61 -5.23
C PRO A 230 -16.87 10.13 -4.90
N CYS A 231 -16.07 9.43 -5.70
CA CYS A 231 -15.81 8.01 -5.47
C CYS A 231 -15.06 7.80 -4.17
N ASP A 232 -14.03 8.61 -3.92
CA ASP A 232 -13.19 8.52 -2.75
C ASP A 232 -13.97 8.85 -1.47
N ILE A 233 -14.77 9.92 -1.47
CA ILE A 233 -15.65 10.26 -0.33
C ILE A 233 -16.62 9.11 -0.03
N LEU A 234 -17.30 8.56 -1.05
CA LEU A 234 -18.25 7.48 -0.83
C LEU A 234 -17.53 6.21 -0.33
N THR A 235 -16.39 5.87 -0.94
CA THR A 235 -15.57 4.73 -0.56
C THR A 235 -15.08 4.86 0.89
N ILE A 236 -14.67 6.06 1.33
CA ILE A 236 -14.16 6.27 2.69
C ILE A 236 -15.25 6.12 3.76
N LEU A 237 -16.46 6.62 3.48
CA LEU A 237 -17.60 6.48 4.37
C LEU A 237 -18.02 5.01 4.50
N ILE A 238 -17.96 4.27 3.40
CA ILE A 238 -18.20 2.83 3.39
C ILE A 238 -17.08 2.10 4.11
N ALA A 239 -15.81 2.43 3.88
CA ALA A 239 -14.66 1.85 4.56
C ALA A 239 -14.75 2.07 6.08
N TRP A 240 -15.15 3.25 6.53
CA TRP A 240 -15.41 3.54 7.93
C TRP A 240 -16.48 2.62 8.51
N ARG A 241 -17.63 2.49 7.83
CA ARG A 241 -18.74 1.66 8.29
C ARG A 241 -18.41 0.17 8.29
N LEU A 242 -17.73 -0.30 7.25
CA LEU A 242 -17.28 -1.69 7.11
C LEU A 242 -16.26 -2.04 8.18
N THR A 243 -15.30 -1.15 8.45
CA THR A 243 -14.28 -1.37 9.49
C THR A 243 -14.94 -1.49 10.87
N LEU A 244 -15.91 -0.63 11.19
CA LEU A 244 -16.70 -0.73 12.42
C LEU A 244 -17.49 -2.04 12.53
N TRP A 245 -17.99 -2.55 11.41
CA TRP A 245 -18.78 -3.78 11.36
C TRP A 245 -17.93 -5.04 11.45
N LEU A 246 -16.79 -5.08 10.75
CA LEU A 246 -15.87 -6.22 10.74
C LEU A 246 -15.06 -6.33 12.03
N TYR A 247 -14.72 -5.20 12.64
CA TYR A 247 -13.88 -5.12 13.84
C TYR A 247 -14.62 -4.40 14.96
N PRO A 248 -15.71 -4.98 15.51
CA PRO A 248 -16.38 -4.42 16.65
C PRO A 248 -15.45 -4.44 17.87
N PRO A 249 -15.50 -3.40 18.72
CA PRO A 249 -14.61 -3.28 19.86
C PRO A 249 -14.92 -4.37 20.92
N GLU A 250 -13.88 -5.05 21.43
CA GLU A 250 -14.07 -6.18 22.35
C GLU A 250 -14.50 -5.75 23.77
N PRO A 251 -15.29 -6.57 24.49
CA PRO A 251 -15.70 -6.27 25.86
C PRO A 251 -14.54 -6.03 26.84
N SER A 252 -13.40 -6.71 26.66
CA SER A 252 -12.19 -6.50 27.47
C SER A 252 -11.49 -5.16 27.17
N SER A 253 -11.58 -4.68 25.93
CA SER A 253 -11.18 -3.33 25.52
C SER A 253 -12.10 -2.27 26.18
N PHE A 254 -13.33 -2.63 26.55
CA PHE A 254 -14.29 -1.79 27.28
C PHE A 254 -14.24 -1.89 28.81
N ALA A 255 -13.82 -3.02 29.38
CA ALA A 255 -13.84 -3.28 30.83
C ALA A 255 -12.92 -2.34 31.64
N ARG A 256 -11.95 -1.66 31.00
CA ARG A 256 -11.10 -0.62 31.61
C ARG A 256 -11.61 0.82 31.40
N GLY A 257 -12.94 1.01 31.39
CA GLY A 257 -13.54 2.36 31.40
C GLY A 257 -13.62 3.06 30.05
N ALA A 258 -13.73 2.31 28.93
CA ALA A 258 -13.72 2.86 27.57
C ALA A 258 -15.11 3.21 26.99
N GLY A 259 -16.15 3.33 27.81
CA GLY A 259 -17.41 3.96 27.39
C GLY A 259 -17.22 5.43 26.99
N ARG A 260 -16.14 6.03 27.50
CA ARG A 260 -15.54 7.30 27.12
C ARG A 260 -14.03 7.10 27.21
N LEU A 261 -13.31 7.20 26.10
CA LEU A 261 -11.84 7.21 26.08
C LEU A 261 -11.32 8.55 26.67
N GLU A 262 -11.84 8.99 27.82
CA GLU A 262 -11.55 10.26 28.48
C GLU A 262 -10.33 10.15 29.42
N THR A 263 -10.11 8.97 30.01
CA THR A 263 -9.07 8.77 31.05
C THR A 263 -7.66 8.53 30.50
N GLY A 264 -7.52 8.24 29.20
CA GLY A 264 -6.23 7.95 28.55
C GLY A 264 -5.42 9.18 28.10
N LEU A 265 -6.07 10.34 28.04
CA LEU A 265 -5.47 11.64 27.69
C LEU A 265 -4.65 12.25 28.84
N GLY A 266 -4.18 11.42 29.79
CA GLY A 266 -3.31 11.85 30.90
C GLY A 266 -2.26 12.84 30.42
N GLU A 267 -1.94 13.82 31.27
CA GLU A 267 -1.11 14.97 30.90
C GLU A 267 0.05 14.56 30.02
N ALA A 268 0.10 15.12 28.80
CA ALA A 268 1.20 14.87 27.89
C ALA A 268 2.48 15.15 28.67
N ARG A 269 3.39 14.16 28.74
CA ARG A 269 4.66 14.24 29.46
C ARG A 269 5.29 15.63 29.23
N PRO A 270 5.95 16.29 30.19
CA PRO A 270 6.58 17.59 29.89
C PRO A 270 7.50 17.50 28.66
N TRP A 271 7.63 18.59 27.90
CA TRP A 271 8.59 18.62 26.80
C TRP A 271 10.00 18.41 27.37
N ASP A 272 10.71 17.46 26.78
CA ASP A 272 12.11 17.18 27.08
C ASP A 272 12.94 17.28 25.80
N GLY A 273 14.27 17.24 25.93
CA GLY A 273 15.16 17.37 24.77
C GLY A 273 14.88 16.34 23.69
N ALA A 274 14.50 15.12 24.06
CA ALA A 274 14.20 14.05 23.10
C ALA A 274 12.89 14.31 22.34
N SER A 275 11.80 14.63 23.04
CA SER A 275 10.51 14.94 22.39
C SER A 275 10.56 16.21 21.55
N THR A 276 11.33 17.23 21.97
CA THR A 276 11.58 18.42 21.15
C THR A 276 12.32 18.07 19.87
N ARG A 277 13.41 17.28 19.94
CA ARG A 277 14.15 16.86 18.73
C ARG A 277 13.30 16.01 17.79
N ALA A 278 12.50 15.07 18.33
CA ALA A 278 11.58 14.28 17.52
C ALA A 278 10.51 15.14 16.83
N ALA A 279 9.97 16.15 17.52
CA ALA A 279 9.03 17.10 16.92
C ALA A 279 9.69 17.94 15.81
N LEU A 280 10.93 18.40 16.03
CA LEU A 280 11.68 19.14 15.01
C LEU A 280 11.98 18.28 13.77
N LEU A 281 12.40 17.03 13.95
CA LEU A 281 12.61 16.09 12.85
C LEU A 281 11.30 15.77 12.11
N THR A 282 10.19 15.65 12.85
CA THR A 282 8.85 15.46 12.26
C THR A 282 8.42 16.67 11.44
N ALA A 283 8.59 17.88 11.98
CA ALA A 283 8.28 19.13 11.29
C ALA A 283 9.18 19.34 10.07
N LEU A 284 10.46 18.96 10.15
CA LEU A 284 11.40 18.98 9.03
C LEU A 284 10.94 18.04 7.91
N ALA A 285 10.58 16.78 8.22
CA ALA A 285 10.07 15.83 7.23
C ALA A 285 8.83 16.38 6.51
N ILE A 286 7.84 16.88 7.27
CA ILE A 286 6.62 17.45 6.70
C ILE A 286 6.95 18.69 5.85
N GLY A 287 7.82 19.58 6.32
CA GLY A 287 8.23 20.77 5.58
C GLY A 287 8.91 20.42 4.25
N LEU A 288 9.81 19.43 4.26
CA LEU A 288 10.47 18.95 3.04
C LEU A 288 9.49 18.24 2.08
N TRP A 289 8.55 17.45 2.58
CA TRP A 289 7.52 16.84 1.71
C TRP A 289 6.59 17.88 1.10
N VAL A 290 6.20 18.91 1.85
CA VAL A 290 5.35 20.00 1.35
C VAL A 290 6.08 20.84 0.30
N THR A 291 7.39 20.98 0.42
CA THR A 291 8.22 21.84 -0.45
C THR A 291 8.95 21.06 -1.54
N ASP A 292 8.54 19.82 -1.80
CA ASP A 292 9.20 18.96 -2.77
C ASP A 292 9.17 19.51 -4.20
N PHE A 293 8.15 20.29 -4.54
CA PHE A 293 8.06 21.02 -5.80
C PHE A 293 9.14 22.11 -5.98
N LEU A 294 9.83 22.53 -4.91
CA LEU A 294 10.92 23.52 -4.96
C LEU A 294 12.30 22.87 -5.17
N HIS A 295 12.56 21.77 -4.47
CA HIS A 295 13.88 21.14 -4.45
C HIS A 295 13.93 19.83 -5.25
N HIS A 296 12.78 19.31 -5.69
CA HIS A 296 12.63 18.09 -6.49
C HIS A 296 13.31 16.84 -5.89
N ILE A 297 13.36 16.76 -4.55
CA ILE A 297 13.92 15.61 -3.85
C ILE A 297 12.76 14.63 -3.59
N PRO A 298 12.87 13.36 -4.00
CA PRO A 298 11.79 12.41 -3.81
C PRO A 298 11.42 12.24 -2.33
N PRO A 299 10.12 12.11 -1.98
CA PRO A 299 9.67 11.88 -0.62
C PRO A 299 10.30 10.68 0.09
N SER A 300 10.63 9.64 -0.69
CA SER A 300 11.37 8.44 -0.26
C SER A 300 12.75 8.78 0.30
N ILE A 301 13.51 9.62 -0.42
CA ILE A 301 14.84 10.10 -0.03
C ILE A 301 14.77 10.99 1.22
N ILE A 302 13.78 11.88 1.30
CA ILE A 302 13.52 12.68 2.50
C ILE A 302 13.26 11.77 3.70
N GLY A 303 12.41 10.75 3.54
CA GLY A 303 12.07 9.81 4.60
C GLY A 303 13.27 9.04 5.14
N ILE A 304 14.15 8.55 4.25
CA ILE A 304 15.40 7.90 4.64
C ILE A 304 16.30 8.88 5.38
N GLY A 305 16.49 10.09 4.85
CA GLY A 305 17.35 11.11 5.44
C GLY A 305 16.91 11.50 6.85
N VAL A 306 15.61 11.78 7.05
CA VAL A 306 15.07 12.12 8.37
C VAL A 306 15.07 10.91 9.30
N GLY A 307 14.77 9.71 8.80
CA GLY A 307 14.86 8.48 9.58
C GLY A 307 16.28 8.24 10.10
N LEU A 308 17.30 8.40 9.25
CA LEU A 308 18.71 8.30 9.64
C LEU A 308 19.12 9.42 10.60
N ALA A 309 18.64 10.65 10.40
CA ALA A 309 18.85 11.76 11.33
C ALA A 309 18.28 11.46 12.73
N ALA A 310 17.21 10.67 12.82
CA ALA A 310 16.66 10.22 14.10
C ALA A 310 17.58 9.25 14.87
N VAL A 311 18.54 8.60 14.20
CA VAL A 311 19.55 7.71 14.80
C VAL A 311 20.92 8.39 14.93
N ALA A 312 21.18 9.42 14.13
CA ALA A 312 22.48 10.08 14.07
C ALA A 312 22.94 10.63 15.43
N PRO A 313 24.22 10.45 15.81
CA PRO A 313 24.73 10.95 17.09
C PRO A 313 24.61 12.48 17.18
N GLY A 314 24.25 13.00 18.36
CA GLY A 314 24.11 14.44 18.63
C GLY A 314 22.77 15.06 18.19
N ILE A 315 22.14 14.53 17.14
CA ILE A 315 20.84 15.02 16.62
C ILE A 315 19.70 14.06 16.98
N GLY A 316 19.95 12.77 16.81
CA GLY A 316 18.98 11.70 16.93
C GLY A 316 18.46 11.49 18.35
N VAL A 317 17.36 10.75 18.41
CA VAL A 317 16.70 10.30 19.64
C VAL A 317 16.74 8.80 19.79
N LEU A 318 17.04 8.07 18.70
CA LEU A 318 17.22 6.63 18.67
C LEU A 318 18.70 6.28 18.79
N THR A 319 18.96 5.11 19.35
CA THR A 319 20.27 4.49 19.46
C THR A 319 20.43 3.40 18.41
N VAL A 320 21.69 3.08 18.08
CA VAL A 320 22.00 1.97 17.16
C VAL A 320 21.49 0.63 17.71
N ASP A 321 21.50 0.44 19.03
CA ASP A 321 20.98 -0.81 19.63
C ASP A 321 19.47 -0.93 19.56
N GLU A 322 18.73 0.18 19.63
CA GLU A 322 17.30 0.19 19.33
C GLU A 322 17.05 -0.11 17.86
N MET A 323 17.85 0.47 16.95
CA MET A 323 17.79 0.18 15.52
C MET A 323 18.00 -1.31 15.23
N LYS A 324 19.03 -1.96 15.81
CA LYS A 324 19.31 -3.39 15.65
C LYS A 324 18.13 -4.32 16.01
N ARG A 325 17.21 -3.87 16.88
CA ARG A 325 16.08 -4.66 17.36
C ARG A 325 14.82 -4.51 16.50
N MET A 326 14.88 -3.68 15.46
CA MET A 326 13.73 -3.43 14.59
C MET A 326 13.54 -4.55 13.57
N ASN A 327 12.28 -4.74 13.14
CA ASN A 327 11.96 -5.73 12.11
C ASN A 327 12.20 -5.16 10.71
N TYR A 328 13.19 -5.71 10.00
CA TYR A 328 13.54 -5.28 8.63
C TYR A 328 12.95 -6.18 7.53
N LEU A 329 12.25 -7.27 7.88
CA LEU A 329 11.62 -8.14 6.89
C LEU A 329 10.70 -7.36 5.93
N PRO A 330 9.89 -6.38 6.37
CA PRO A 330 9.08 -5.58 5.46
C PRO A 330 9.91 -4.86 4.38
N VAL A 331 11.12 -4.38 4.70
CA VAL A 331 12.02 -3.72 3.74
C VAL A 331 12.49 -4.71 2.67
N PHE A 332 12.94 -5.90 3.08
CA PHE A 332 13.40 -6.94 2.16
C PHE A 332 12.28 -7.46 1.27
N PHE A 333 11.07 -7.57 1.81
CA PHE A 333 9.90 -7.91 1.03
C PHE A 333 9.61 -6.88 -0.07
N VAL A 334 9.57 -5.58 0.26
CA VAL A 334 9.38 -4.52 -0.76
C VAL A 334 10.45 -4.62 -1.84
N ALA A 335 11.72 -4.73 -1.43
CA ALA A 335 12.83 -4.80 -2.37
C ALA A 335 12.73 -6.02 -3.30
N ALA A 336 12.36 -7.18 -2.78
CA ALA A 336 12.15 -8.39 -3.56
C ALA A 336 10.95 -8.27 -4.50
N ALA A 337 9.85 -7.67 -4.04
CA ALA A 337 8.66 -7.45 -4.85
C ALA A 337 8.94 -6.52 -6.03
N VAL A 338 9.62 -5.40 -5.79
CA VAL A 338 10.09 -4.50 -6.85
C VAL A 338 11.05 -5.21 -7.80
N SER A 339 11.96 -6.04 -7.28
CA SER A 339 12.88 -6.83 -8.11
C SER A 339 12.14 -7.78 -9.05
N MET A 340 11.07 -8.44 -8.60
CA MET A 340 10.23 -9.26 -9.47
C MET A 340 9.68 -8.46 -10.65
N GLY A 341 9.19 -7.24 -10.40
CA GLY A 341 8.70 -6.34 -11.46
C GLY A 341 9.81 -5.97 -12.46
N GLU A 342 11.00 -5.62 -11.97
CA GLU A 342 12.17 -5.31 -12.80
C GLU A 342 12.60 -6.51 -13.67
N VAL A 343 12.58 -7.72 -13.11
CA VAL A 343 12.89 -8.95 -13.85
C VAL A 343 11.87 -9.20 -14.95
N LEU A 344 10.58 -9.11 -14.66
CA LEU A 344 9.53 -9.33 -15.66
C LEU A 344 9.58 -8.31 -16.81
N ALA A 345 9.98 -7.07 -16.52
CA ALA A 345 10.22 -6.05 -17.52
C ALA A 345 11.48 -6.35 -18.37
N ASP A 346 12.59 -6.74 -17.74
CA ASP A 346 13.86 -7.09 -18.41
C ASP A 346 13.70 -8.31 -19.33
N THR A 347 12.96 -9.33 -18.88
CA THR A 347 12.73 -10.55 -19.65
C THR A 347 11.64 -10.41 -20.72
N LYS A 348 11.00 -9.24 -20.84
CA LYS A 348 9.84 -9.02 -21.74
C LYS A 348 8.62 -9.88 -21.42
N ALA A 349 8.61 -10.52 -20.26
CA ALA A 349 7.45 -11.25 -19.76
C ALA A 349 6.24 -10.33 -19.58
N LEU A 350 6.48 -9.09 -19.19
CA LEU A 350 5.41 -8.13 -18.96
C LEU A 350 4.68 -7.71 -20.25
N ASP A 351 5.42 -7.61 -21.35
CA ASP A 351 4.86 -7.30 -22.66
C ASP A 351 3.89 -8.43 -23.08
N LEU A 352 4.27 -9.70 -22.88
CA LEU A 352 3.40 -10.86 -23.15
C LEU A 352 2.11 -10.85 -22.31
N VAL A 353 2.21 -10.57 -21.00
CA VAL A 353 1.02 -10.48 -20.13
C VAL A 353 0.12 -9.35 -20.60
N THR A 354 0.70 -8.20 -20.98
CA THR A 354 -0.04 -7.04 -21.48
C THR A 354 -0.76 -7.37 -22.79
N ASP A 355 -0.08 -8.01 -23.75
CA ASP A 355 -0.66 -8.38 -25.04
C ASP A 355 -1.84 -9.34 -24.91
N VAL A 356 -1.71 -10.38 -24.07
CA VAL A 356 -2.81 -11.32 -23.79
C VAL A 356 -4.01 -10.61 -23.18
N VAL A 357 -3.75 -9.70 -22.24
CA VAL A 357 -4.79 -8.94 -21.55
C VAL A 357 -5.51 -8.01 -22.51
N VAL A 358 -4.77 -7.27 -23.35
CA VAL A 358 -5.37 -6.36 -24.34
C VAL A 358 -6.18 -7.12 -25.38
N ALA A 359 -5.67 -8.25 -25.89
CA ALA A 359 -6.38 -9.09 -26.86
C ALA A 359 -7.71 -9.63 -26.31
N TRP A 360 -7.77 -9.96 -25.01
CA TRP A 360 -9.01 -10.38 -24.37
C TRP A 360 -9.99 -9.22 -24.15
N MET A 361 -9.47 -8.03 -23.80
CA MET A 361 -10.29 -6.85 -23.54
C MET A 361 -10.88 -6.25 -24.82
N GLU A 362 -10.12 -6.23 -25.92
CA GLU A 362 -10.47 -5.60 -27.20
C GLU A 362 -11.93 -5.83 -27.64
N PRO A 363 -12.44 -7.06 -27.77
CA PRO A 363 -13.82 -7.29 -28.21
C PRO A 363 -14.87 -6.79 -27.21
N LEU A 364 -14.52 -6.68 -25.93
CA LEU A 364 -15.42 -6.27 -24.85
C LEU A 364 -15.42 -4.75 -24.63
N LEU A 365 -14.33 -4.05 -25.01
CA LEU A 365 -14.20 -2.60 -24.91
C LEU A 365 -15.04 -1.85 -25.96
N LEU A 366 -15.30 -2.47 -27.11
CA LEU A 366 -16.10 -1.90 -28.21
C LEU A 366 -17.62 -2.05 -28.01
N GLY A 367 -18.05 -2.59 -26.86
CA GLY A 367 -19.46 -2.77 -26.51
C GLY A 367 -20.11 -1.48 -25.97
N SER A 368 -20.87 -1.61 -24.89
CA SER A 368 -21.48 -0.47 -24.20
C SER A 368 -20.50 0.19 -23.20
N VAL A 369 -20.77 1.44 -22.81
CA VAL A 369 -20.01 2.13 -21.73
C VAL A 369 -19.98 1.31 -20.44
N VAL A 370 -21.05 0.57 -20.15
CA VAL A 370 -21.11 -0.35 -19.01
C VAL A 370 -20.08 -1.48 -19.17
N ALA A 371 -20.06 -2.13 -20.34
CA ALA A 371 -19.13 -3.22 -20.62
C ALA A 371 -17.68 -2.74 -20.58
N SER A 372 -17.37 -1.63 -21.26
CA SER A 372 -16.00 -1.09 -21.30
C SER A 372 -15.50 -0.68 -19.91
N THR A 373 -16.34 -0.02 -19.10
CA THR A 373 -15.99 0.37 -17.73
C THR A 373 -15.71 -0.85 -16.84
N MET A 374 -16.59 -1.86 -16.89
CA MET A 374 -16.41 -3.08 -16.10
C MET A 374 -15.19 -3.88 -16.53
N VAL A 375 -14.96 -4.01 -17.83
CA VAL A 375 -13.80 -4.70 -18.39
C VAL A 375 -12.52 -3.97 -17.98
N LEU A 376 -12.43 -2.65 -18.15
CA LEU A 376 -11.26 -1.87 -17.74
C LEU A 376 -10.99 -2.01 -16.24
N TYR A 377 -12.00 -1.82 -15.39
CA TYR A 377 -11.84 -1.86 -13.94
C TYR A 377 -11.40 -3.24 -13.44
N TRP A 378 -12.16 -4.30 -13.81
CA TRP A 378 -11.88 -5.65 -13.31
C TRP A 378 -10.60 -6.23 -13.91
N THR A 379 -10.28 -5.86 -15.15
CA THR A 379 -9.02 -6.31 -15.75
C THR A 379 -7.83 -5.60 -15.13
N ALA A 380 -7.90 -4.28 -14.88
CA ALA A 380 -6.86 -3.58 -14.14
C ALA A 380 -6.64 -4.19 -12.75
N PHE A 381 -7.74 -4.51 -12.05
CA PHE A 381 -7.69 -5.17 -10.75
C PHE A 381 -6.98 -6.52 -10.82
N VAL A 382 -7.35 -7.40 -11.77
CA VAL A 382 -6.72 -8.71 -11.94
C VAL A 382 -5.27 -8.58 -12.42
N TYR A 383 -5.00 -7.65 -13.32
CA TYR A 383 -3.67 -7.37 -13.85
C TYR A 383 -2.69 -6.98 -12.74
N HIS A 384 -3.17 -6.27 -11.72
CA HIS A 384 -2.37 -5.89 -10.57
C HIS A 384 -1.92 -7.06 -9.68
N PHE A 385 -2.49 -8.26 -9.82
CA PHE A 385 -1.99 -9.44 -9.09
C PHE A 385 -0.63 -9.90 -9.64
N PHE A 386 -0.37 -9.64 -10.92
CA PHE A 386 0.88 -10.04 -11.56
C PHE A 386 2.02 -9.07 -11.29
N LEU A 387 1.72 -7.86 -10.78
CA LEU A 387 2.70 -6.81 -10.58
C LEU A 387 2.76 -6.34 -9.13
N ALA A 388 3.98 -6.34 -8.60
CA ALA A 388 4.29 -5.93 -7.23
C ALA A 388 4.15 -4.43 -6.94
N SER A 389 3.88 -3.60 -7.94
CA SER A 389 3.73 -2.16 -7.74
C SER A 389 2.69 -1.62 -8.69
N GLU A 390 1.75 -0.85 -8.15
CA GLU A 390 0.80 -0.10 -8.97
C GLU A 390 1.53 0.88 -9.91
N ILE A 391 2.69 1.41 -9.51
CA ILE A 391 3.49 2.30 -10.35
C ILE A 391 4.00 1.54 -11.58
N SER A 392 4.59 0.36 -11.36
CA SER A 392 5.06 -0.50 -12.45
C SER A 392 3.91 -0.90 -13.35
N MET A 393 2.76 -1.25 -12.75
CA MET A 393 1.53 -1.57 -13.50
C MET A 393 1.13 -0.45 -14.44
N LEU A 394 0.96 0.76 -13.91
CA LEU A 394 0.51 1.91 -14.69
C LEU A 394 1.56 2.30 -15.74
N ALA A 395 2.85 2.29 -15.40
CA ALA A 395 3.92 2.64 -16.32
C ALA A 395 3.99 1.73 -17.55
N THR A 396 3.66 0.44 -17.40
CA THR A 396 3.83 -0.55 -18.46
C THR A 396 2.54 -0.77 -19.25
N SER A 397 1.37 -0.73 -18.59
CA SER A 397 0.11 -1.02 -19.26
C SER A 397 -0.54 0.20 -19.92
N ILE A 398 -0.41 1.41 -19.33
CA ILE A 398 -1.03 2.62 -19.89
C ILE A 398 -0.54 2.91 -21.31
N PRO A 399 0.76 2.85 -21.65
CA PRO A 399 1.21 3.10 -23.03
C PRO A 399 0.50 2.22 -24.07
N VAL A 400 0.30 0.94 -23.76
CA VAL A 400 -0.40 -0.01 -24.63
C VAL A 400 -1.88 0.34 -24.72
N LEU A 401 -2.53 0.61 -23.59
CA LEU A 401 -3.94 1.02 -23.55
C LEU A 401 -4.19 2.34 -24.28
N MET A 402 -3.27 3.29 -24.23
CA MET A 402 -3.36 4.55 -24.97
C MET A 402 -3.22 4.32 -26.49
N THR A 403 -2.33 3.41 -26.89
CA THR A 403 -2.18 3.01 -28.29
C THR A 403 -3.46 2.37 -28.81
N PHE A 404 -4.03 1.46 -28.02
CA PHE A 404 -5.31 0.81 -28.28
C PHE A 404 -6.47 1.82 -28.37
N ALA A 405 -6.56 2.75 -27.41
CA ALA A 405 -7.62 3.76 -27.38
C ALA A 405 -7.59 4.63 -28.64
N LYS A 406 -6.40 5.05 -29.07
CA LYS A 406 -6.23 5.83 -30.31
C LYS A 406 -6.57 5.03 -31.56
N SER A 407 -6.16 3.76 -31.67
CA SER A 407 -6.45 2.94 -32.86
C SER A 407 -7.94 2.66 -33.03
N HIS A 408 -8.70 2.68 -31.93
CA HIS A 408 -10.14 2.42 -31.89
C HIS A 408 -11.00 3.67 -31.68
N ALA A 409 -10.40 4.87 -31.72
CA ALA A 409 -11.09 6.15 -31.49
C ALA A 409 -11.88 6.23 -30.17
N ILE A 410 -11.39 5.58 -29.12
CA ILE A 410 -11.90 5.65 -27.74
C ILE A 410 -11.18 6.79 -27.01
N ASP A 411 -11.85 7.53 -26.13
CA ASP A 411 -11.23 8.59 -25.32
C ASP A 411 -10.07 8.02 -24.45
N PRO A 412 -8.80 8.38 -24.74
CA PRO A 412 -7.65 7.90 -23.97
C PRO A 412 -7.69 8.35 -22.52
N LEU A 413 -8.27 9.53 -22.23
CA LEU A 413 -8.38 10.03 -20.87
C LEU A 413 -9.30 9.14 -20.02
N LEU A 414 -10.46 8.78 -20.55
CA LEU A 414 -11.42 7.91 -19.87
C LEU A 414 -10.84 6.52 -19.62
N VAL A 415 -10.21 5.90 -20.63
CA VAL A 415 -9.55 4.60 -20.51
C VAL A 415 -8.47 4.64 -19.43
N GLY A 416 -7.57 5.63 -19.50
CA GLY A 416 -6.47 5.77 -18.56
C GLY A 416 -6.93 6.02 -17.13
N MET A 417 -7.97 6.85 -16.95
CA MET A 417 -8.54 7.13 -15.64
C MET A 417 -9.27 5.93 -15.03
N ILE A 418 -10.03 5.15 -15.80
CA ILE A 418 -10.68 3.93 -15.26
C ILE A 418 -9.63 2.87 -14.92
N TRP A 419 -8.62 2.69 -15.78
CA TRP A 419 -7.54 1.75 -15.54
C TRP A 419 -6.75 2.09 -14.28
N THR A 420 -6.42 3.37 -14.09
CA THR A 420 -5.77 3.87 -12.88
C THR A 420 -6.64 3.64 -11.63
N PHE A 421 -7.96 3.78 -11.78
CA PHE A 421 -8.87 3.48 -10.68
C PHE A 421 -8.90 1.98 -10.34
N GLY A 422 -8.89 1.10 -11.34
CA GLY A 422 -8.87 -0.35 -11.12
C GLY A 422 -7.61 -0.87 -10.41
N ALA A 423 -6.48 -0.16 -10.53
CA ALA A 423 -5.26 -0.39 -9.74
C ALA A 423 -5.46 -0.22 -8.21
N SER A 424 -6.57 0.38 -7.79
CA SER A 424 -6.86 0.64 -6.37
C SER A 424 -7.33 -0.60 -5.62
N GLY A 425 -7.87 -1.58 -6.33
CA GLY A 425 -8.32 -2.83 -5.72
C GLY A 425 -7.11 -3.64 -5.27
N LYS A 426 -6.81 -3.60 -3.98
CA LYS A 426 -5.62 -4.24 -3.40
C LYS A 426 -6.08 -5.22 -2.33
N LEU A 427 -5.79 -6.50 -2.54
CA LEU A 427 -6.13 -7.58 -1.61
C LEU A 427 -4.92 -8.05 -0.81
N PHE A 428 -3.73 -7.93 -1.39
CA PHE A 428 -2.48 -8.44 -0.82
C PHE A 428 -1.49 -7.31 -0.57
N ALA A 429 -0.67 -7.48 0.48
CA ALA A 429 0.30 -6.49 0.89
C ALA A 429 1.29 -6.13 -0.24
N TYR A 430 1.73 -7.12 -1.03
CA TYR A 430 2.74 -6.91 -2.08
C TYR A 430 2.29 -5.93 -3.18
N GLN A 431 0.98 -5.67 -3.32
CA GLN A 431 0.46 -4.84 -4.41
C GLN A 431 0.73 -3.33 -4.20
N SER A 432 1.07 -2.91 -2.98
CA SER A 432 1.26 -1.49 -2.67
C SER A 432 2.17 -1.27 -1.46
N GLY A 433 3.19 -0.41 -1.64
CA GLY A 433 4.06 0.03 -0.54
C GLY A 433 3.27 0.63 0.63
N VAL A 434 2.13 1.30 0.37
CA VAL A 434 1.25 1.86 1.41
C VAL A 434 0.71 0.75 2.33
N LEU A 435 0.25 -0.36 1.73
CA LEU A 435 -0.27 -1.50 2.49
C LEU A 435 0.83 -2.17 3.32
N ILE A 436 2.03 -2.28 2.74
CA ILE A 436 3.18 -2.90 3.41
C ILE A 436 3.59 -2.07 4.64
N VAL A 437 3.68 -0.75 4.48
CA VAL A 437 4.01 0.16 5.58
C VAL A 437 2.96 0.06 6.68
N GLY A 438 1.67 0.05 6.32
CA GLY A 438 0.59 -0.17 7.28
C GLY A 438 0.71 -1.48 8.05
N MET A 439 0.99 -2.58 7.34
CA MET A 439 1.15 -3.91 7.94
C MET A 439 2.41 -4.03 8.79
N SER A 440 3.47 -3.28 8.49
CA SER A 440 4.75 -3.33 9.22
C SER A 440 4.62 -2.96 10.70
N TYR A 441 3.57 -2.21 11.07
CA TYR A 441 3.27 -1.91 12.48
C TYR A 441 2.66 -3.09 13.25
N GLY A 442 2.29 -4.18 12.56
CA GLY A 442 1.89 -5.45 13.17
C GLY A 442 0.51 -5.44 13.84
N TYR A 443 -0.35 -4.46 13.56
CA TYR A 443 -1.69 -4.37 14.14
C TYR A 443 -2.75 -5.18 13.39
N PHE A 444 -2.53 -5.48 12.11
CA PHE A 444 -3.44 -6.28 11.28
C PHE A 444 -2.65 -7.28 10.42
N SER A 445 -3.35 -8.29 9.93
CA SER A 445 -2.80 -9.43 9.17
C SER A 445 -3.21 -9.40 7.69
N GLY A 446 -2.62 -10.28 6.88
CA GLY A 446 -3.03 -10.47 5.47
C GLY A 446 -4.51 -10.83 5.32
N ARG A 447 -5.08 -11.61 6.25
CA ARG A 447 -6.53 -11.93 6.27
C ARG A 447 -7.40 -10.69 6.43
N ASP A 448 -6.94 -9.71 7.20
CA ASP A 448 -7.67 -8.48 7.43
C ASP A 448 -7.68 -7.60 6.15
N LEU A 449 -6.55 -7.58 5.43
CA LEU A 449 -6.46 -6.96 4.10
C LEU A 449 -7.40 -7.64 3.11
N LEU A 450 -7.40 -8.97 3.03
CA LEU A 450 -8.28 -9.71 2.12
C LEU A 450 -9.75 -9.38 2.36
N ARG A 451 -10.19 -9.37 3.63
CA ARG A 451 -11.60 -9.11 3.99
C ARG A 451 -12.03 -7.69 3.64
N LEU A 452 -11.29 -6.69 4.10
CA LEU A 452 -11.65 -5.29 3.85
C LEU A 452 -11.40 -4.90 2.40
N GLY A 453 -10.26 -5.30 1.84
CA GLY A 453 -9.86 -5.03 0.46
C GLY A 453 -10.81 -5.60 -0.57
N LEU A 454 -11.32 -6.82 -0.36
CA LEU A 454 -12.30 -7.42 -1.27
C LEU A 454 -13.60 -6.62 -1.30
N LEU A 455 -14.12 -6.27 -0.13
CA LEU A 455 -15.33 -5.46 -0.01
C LEU A 455 -15.15 -4.07 -0.63
N LEU A 456 -14.01 -3.42 -0.36
CA LEU A 456 -13.71 -2.12 -0.93
C LEU A 456 -13.49 -2.18 -2.45
N THR A 457 -12.90 -3.25 -2.97
CA THR A 457 -12.75 -3.46 -4.42
C THR A 457 -14.10 -3.60 -5.10
N LEU A 458 -15.03 -4.35 -4.51
CA LEU A 458 -16.39 -4.51 -5.04
C LEU A 458 -17.16 -3.18 -5.00
N VAL A 459 -17.06 -2.47 -3.88
CA VAL A 459 -17.66 -1.14 -3.71
C VAL A 459 -17.12 -0.15 -4.73
N GLN A 460 -15.80 -0.09 -4.88
CA GLN A 460 -15.14 0.80 -5.85
C GLN A 460 -15.55 0.47 -7.28
N GLY A 461 -15.63 -0.82 -7.66
CA GLY A 461 -16.09 -1.21 -8.99
C GLY A 461 -17.52 -0.73 -9.26
N ALA A 462 -18.42 -0.91 -8.31
CA ALA A 462 -19.79 -0.42 -8.42
C ALA A 462 -19.86 1.12 -8.49
N LEU A 463 -19.10 1.83 -7.65
CA LEU A 463 -19.08 3.28 -7.62
C LEU A 463 -18.48 3.87 -8.91
N VAL A 464 -17.39 3.32 -9.43
CA VAL A 464 -16.80 3.74 -10.71
C VAL A 464 -17.81 3.58 -11.83
N LEU A 465 -18.51 2.46 -11.90
CA LEU A 465 -19.56 2.27 -12.91
C LEU A 465 -20.61 3.39 -12.85
N LEU A 466 -21.15 3.64 -11.66
CA LEU A 466 -22.17 4.67 -11.47
C LEU A 466 -21.64 6.06 -11.82
N LEU A 467 -20.41 6.38 -11.45
CA LEU A 467 -19.81 7.68 -11.72
C LEU A 467 -19.50 7.85 -13.21
N VAL A 468 -18.98 6.84 -13.89
CA VAL A 468 -18.72 6.88 -15.34
C VAL A 468 -20.02 7.06 -16.13
N LEU A 469 -21.12 6.43 -15.70
CA LEU A 469 -22.41 6.55 -16.37
C LEU A 469 -23.11 7.88 -16.12
N PHE A 470 -23.12 8.37 -14.87
CA PHE A 470 -24.00 9.45 -14.46
C PHE A 470 -23.29 10.77 -14.11
N TYR A 471 -22.04 10.71 -13.63
CA TYR A 471 -21.33 11.89 -13.13
C TYR A 471 -20.26 12.40 -14.10
N TRP A 472 -19.45 11.52 -14.65
CA TRP A 472 -18.35 11.85 -15.58
C TRP A 472 -18.85 12.62 -16.82
N PRO A 473 -20.01 12.29 -17.42
CA PRO A 473 -20.57 13.08 -18.53
C PRO A 473 -20.95 14.51 -18.14
N LEU A 474 -21.31 14.76 -16.87
CA LEU A 474 -21.66 16.09 -16.36
C LEU A 474 -20.44 17.00 -16.21
N ILE A 475 -19.27 16.41 -15.96
CA ILE A 475 -17.96 17.11 -15.92
C ILE A 475 -17.20 16.99 -17.26
N GLY A 476 -17.90 16.56 -18.32
CA GLY A 476 -17.43 16.54 -19.70
C GLY A 476 -16.60 15.33 -20.12
N LEU A 477 -16.36 14.34 -19.25
CA LEU A 477 -15.69 13.07 -19.61
C LEU A 477 -16.71 12.15 -20.30
N ARG A 478 -16.46 11.70 -21.53
CA ARG A 478 -17.43 10.95 -22.35
C ARG A 478 -16.81 9.80 -23.11
#